data_AF-A0A382FEP8-F1
#
_entry.id   AF-A0A382FEP8-F1
#
_cell.length_a   1.000
_cell.length_b   1.000
_cell.length_c   1.000
_cell.angle_alpha   90.00
_cell.angle_beta   90.00
_cell.angle_gamma   90.00
#
_symmetry.space_group_name_H-M   'P 1'
#
loop_
_entity.id
_entity.type
_entity.pdbx_description
1 polymer ?
#
loop_
_entity_poly.entity_id
_entity_poly.type
_entity_poly.pdbx_seq_one_letter_code
_entity_poly.pdbx_strand_id
1 'polypeptide(L)'
;MTSFVWVIRKTVLCSGTTVWFALAGATLIAGPIEEFDQWIARYEAAPLEARPGLEAEGVRLAKRRQPLMLRLIATQPRLALQRAVPRLARLPESISQHLEQHTEGLAEYTVTVACGGMGHRTCQVERTLTLNGGVLTPRWFGRRAHLGSKRGLPVYGIVLGGQMAIADEPARELSAAEKTVLGLAADQTVLSLAGERRTFDTPAAGADWQRTLIAAEQVPGPAIHLRPVAKQKPPVAWTTGK
;
A
#
# COMPACT_ATOMS: atom_id res chain seq x y z
N MET A 1 -65.23 37.41 24.84
CA MET A 1 -66.35 38.18 24.24
C MET A 1 -65.87 38.68 22.88
N THR A 2 -66.55 38.23 21.81
CA THR A 2 -66.83 38.90 20.51
C THR A 2 -65.67 39.59 19.76
N SER A 3 -65.46 39.55 18.44
CA SER A 3 -65.99 38.84 17.25
C SER A 3 -65.08 39.33 16.09
N PHE A 4 -64.47 38.45 15.29
CA PHE A 4 -64.73 38.22 13.85
C PHE A 4 -65.03 39.42 12.93
N VAL A 5 -64.26 39.55 11.83
CA VAL A 5 -64.63 39.77 10.38
C VAL A 5 -63.27 39.77 9.58
N TRP A 6 -62.86 38.77 8.78
CA TRP A 6 -63.20 38.28 7.41
C TRP A 6 -63.04 39.27 6.24
N VAL A 7 -62.07 39.03 5.32
CA VAL A 7 -62.12 39.26 3.84
C VAL A 7 -60.90 38.53 3.20
N ILE A 8 -61.06 37.34 2.59
CA ILE A 8 -61.17 36.98 1.15
C ILE A 8 -59.86 36.93 0.32
N ARG A 9 -59.51 35.68 -0.03
CA ARG A 9 -58.95 35.08 -1.28
C ARG A 9 -57.97 35.88 -2.17
N LYS A 10 -56.88 35.20 -2.53
CA LYS A 10 -56.69 34.72 -3.91
C LYS A 10 -55.79 33.48 -4.00
N THR A 11 -56.39 32.42 -4.51
CA THR A 11 -55.80 31.15 -4.93
C THR A 11 -54.92 31.38 -6.16
N VAL A 12 -53.70 30.84 -6.16
CA VAL A 12 -52.96 30.54 -7.40
C VAL A 12 -52.70 29.05 -7.40
N LEU A 13 -53.47 28.34 -8.23
CA LEU A 13 -53.12 27.00 -8.68
C LEU A 13 -51.99 27.14 -9.69
N CYS A 14 -50.88 26.43 -9.48
CA CYS A 14 -49.95 26.09 -10.55
C CYS A 14 -49.85 24.57 -10.59
N SER A 15 -50.67 23.99 -11.45
CA SER A 15 -50.59 22.61 -11.90
C SER A 15 -49.37 22.46 -12.80
N GLY A 16 -48.60 21.38 -12.65
CA GLY A 16 -47.74 20.92 -13.75
C GLY A 16 -46.44 20.27 -13.34
N THR A 17 -46.38 18.95 -13.58
CA THR A 17 -45.18 18.14 -13.82
C THR A 17 -44.22 17.92 -12.65
N THR A 18 -44.51 16.89 -11.86
CA THR A 18 -43.50 16.10 -11.16
C THR A 18 -42.59 15.44 -12.20
N VAL A 19 -41.48 16.08 -12.53
CA VAL A 19 -40.38 15.43 -13.25
C VAL A 19 -39.78 14.43 -12.27
N TRP A 20 -40.15 13.17 -12.44
CA TRP A 20 -39.52 12.06 -11.74
C TRP A 20 -38.13 11.90 -12.36
N PHE A 21 -37.13 12.54 -11.76
CA PHE A 21 -35.74 12.20 -12.04
C PHE A 21 -35.52 10.77 -11.54
N ALA A 22 -35.71 9.80 -12.44
CA ALA A 22 -35.13 8.49 -12.28
C ALA A 22 -33.61 8.70 -12.25
N LEU A 23 -33.04 8.71 -11.05
CA LEU A 23 -31.62 8.49 -10.83
C LEU A 23 -31.33 7.05 -11.28
N ALA A 24 -31.20 6.85 -12.59
CA ALA A 24 -30.50 5.72 -13.14
C ALA A 24 -29.05 5.86 -12.63
N GLY A 25 -28.78 5.23 -11.49
CA GLY A 25 -27.43 5.09 -10.97
C GLY A 25 -26.63 4.41 -12.06
N ALA A 26 -25.82 5.19 -12.78
CA ALA A 26 -24.83 4.65 -13.68
C ALA A 26 -23.95 3.74 -12.82
N THR A 27 -24.17 2.44 -12.94
CA THR A 27 -23.26 1.44 -12.41
C THR A 27 -22.00 1.61 -13.24
N LEU A 28 -21.08 2.46 -12.77
CA LEU A 28 -19.71 2.49 -13.28
C LEU A 28 -19.26 1.03 -13.25
N ILE A 29 -19.00 0.45 -14.43
CA ILE A 29 -18.40 -0.88 -14.50
C ILE A 29 -17.06 -0.73 -13.78
N ALA A 30 -17.03 -1.21 -12.54
CA ALA A 30 -15.85 -1.17 -11.69
C ALA A 30 -14.73 -1.93 -12.42
N GLY A 31 -13.51 -1.39 -12.43
CA GLY A 31 -12.38 -2.09 -13.03
C GLY A 31 -12.05 -3.37 -12.25
N PRO A 32 -11.23 -4.29 -12.80
CA PRO A 32 -10.89 -5.53 -12.11
C PRO A 32 -10.22 -5.34 -10.73
N ILE A 33 -9.63 -4.16 -10.46
CA ILE A 33 -9.11 -3.81 -9.14
C ILE A 33 -10.28 -3.58 -8.19
N GLU A 34 -11.20 -2.67 -8.54
CA GLU A 34 -12.36 -2.31 -7.73
C GLU A 34 -13.31 -3.50 -7.53
N GLU A 35 -13.52 -4.36 -8.54
CA GLU A 35 -14.32 -5.58 -8.41
C GLU A 35 -13.74 -6.54 -7.35
N PHE A 36 -12.41 -6.66 -7.30
CA PHE A 36 -11.76 -7.50 -6.30
C PHE A 36 -11.80 -6.87 -4.91
N ASP A 37 -11.63 -5.55 -4.80
CA ASP A 37 -11.76 -4.83 -3.54
C ASP A 37 -13.16 -5.01 -2.92
N GLN A 38 -14.22 -4.93 -3.76
CA GLN A 38 -15.59 -5.22 -3.35
C GLN A 38 -15.77 -6.68 -2.92
N TRP A 39 -15.12 -7.62 -3.61
CA TRP A 39 -15.15 -9.04 -3.23
C TRP A 39 -14.43 -9.28 -1.90
N ILE A 40 -13.28 -8.65 -1.64
CA ILE A 40 -12.59 -8.74 -0.33
C ILE A 40 -13.53 -8.28 0.78
N ALA A 41 -14.18 -7.13 0.62
CA ALA A 41 -15.12 -6.61 1.61
C ALA A 41 -16.28 -7.60 1.89
N ARG A 42 -16.83 -8.22 0.83
CA ARG A 42 -17.85 -9.28 0.97
C ARG A 42 -17.30 -10.52 1.68
N TYR A 43 -16.10 -10.96 1.32
CA TYR A 43 -15.45 -12.15 1.89
C TYR A 43 -15.13 -11.97 3.38
N GLU A 44 -14.63 -10.81 3.77
CA GLU A 44 -14.32 -10.49 5.17
C GLU A 44 -15.59 -10.37 6.03
N ALA A 45 -16.66 -9.80 5.48
CA ALA A 45 -17.95 -9.68 6.16
C ALA A 45 -18.74 -11.01 6.23
N ALA A 46 -18.41 -12.00 5.39
CA ALA A 46 -19.11 -13.28 5.35
C ALA A 46 -18.79 -14.14 6.59
N PRO A 47 -19.79 -14.87 7.14
CA PRO A 47 -19.57 -15.94 8.12
C PRO A 47 -18.58 -16.98 7.61
N LEU A 48 -17.84 -17.62 8.52
CA LEU A 48 -16.76 -18.56 8.16
C LEU A 48 -17.27 -19.71 7.28
N GLU A 49 -18.46 -20.22 7.57
CA GLU A 49 -19.14 -21.29 6.83
C GLU A 49 -19.56 -20.89 5.40
N ALA A 50 -19.75 -19.59 5.14
CA ALA A 50 -20.14 -19.09 3.81
C ALA A 50 -18.95 -18.77 2.91
N ARG A 51 -17.76 -18.57 3.49
CA ARG A 51 -16.52 -18.18 2.76
C ARG A 51 -16.09 -19.17 1.67
N PRO A 52 -16.17 -20.50 1.85
CA PRO A 52 -15.83 -21.44 0.78
C PRO A 52 -16.66 -21.23 -0.49
N GLY A 53 -17.93 -20.82 -0.36
CA GLY A 53 -18.80 -20.52 -1.49
C GLY A 53 -18.37 -19.30 -2.32
N LEU A 54 -17.51 -18.44 -1.78
CA LEU A 54 -17.00 -17.23 -2.44
C LEU A 54 -15.63 -17.43 -3.10
N GLU A 55 -14.96 -18.55 -2.83
CA GLU A 55 -13.55 -18.76 -3.21
C GLU A 55 -13.36 -18.80 -4.73
N ALA A 56 -14.21 -19.53 -5.45
CA ALA A 56 -14.14 -19.62 -6.91
C ALA A 56 -14.30 -18.24 -7.59
N GLU A 57 -15.18 -17.39 -7.05
CA GLU A 57 -15.33 -16.00 -7.51
C GLU A 57 -14.05 -15.20 -7.23
N GLY A 58 -13.48 -15.35 -6.04
CA GLY A 58 -12.24 -14.70 -5.60
C GLY A 58 -11.05 -15.04 -6.49
N VAL A 59 -10.86 -16.33 -6.81
CA VAL A 59 -9.79 -16.79 -7.72
C VAL A 59 -9.94 -16.13 -9.09
N ARG A 60 -11.15 -16.12 -9.64
CA ARG A 60 -11.45 -15.52 -10.95
C ARG A 60 -11.15 -14.01 -10.95
N LEU A 61 -11.48 -13.31 -9.87
CA LEU A 61 -11.23 -11.87 -9.73
C LEU A 61 -9.74 -11.56 -9.54
N ALA A 62 -9.05 -12.30 -8.66
CA ALA A 62 -7.62 -12.12 -8.41
C ALA A 62 -6.79 -12.31 -9.70
N LYS A 63 -7.12 -13.32 -10.51
CA LYS A 63 -6.50 -13.54 -11.82
C LYS A 63 -6.70 -12.38 -12.80
N ARG A 64 -7.89 -11.75 -12.81
CA ARG A 64 -8.15 -10.57 -13.66
C ARG A 64 -7.41 -9.32 -13.16
N ARG A 65 -7.28 -9.18 -11.85
CA ARG A 65 -6.57 -8.06 -11.20
C ARG A 65 -5.06 -8.13 -11.41
N GLN A 66 -4.46 -9.32 -11.36
CA GLN A 66 -3.01 -9.53 -11.38
C GLN A 66 -2.26 -8.79 -12.52
N PRO A 67 -2.65 -8.91 -13.81
CA PRO A 67 -1.94 -8.20 -14.90
C PRO A 67 -2.06 -6.68 -14.79
N LEU A 68 -3.16 -6.16 -14.26
CA LEU A 68 -3.31 -4.72 -14.01
C LEU A 68 -2.39 -4.26 -12.88
N MET A 69 -2.29 -5.03 -11.80
CA MET A 69 -1.38 -4.71 -10.70
C MET A 69 0.09 -4.74 -11.15
N LEU A 70 0.49 -5.73 -11.95
CA LEU A 70 1.83 -5.77 -12.56
C LEU A 70 2.13 -4.50 -13.38
N ARG A 71 1.16 -4.03 -14.18
CA ARG A 71 1.29 -2.78 -14.95
C ARG A 71 1.35 -1.55 -14.05
N LEU A 72 0.54 -1.50 -12.99
CA LEU A 72 0.58 -0.41 -12.01
C LEU A 72 1.93 -0.35 -11.31
N ILE A 73 2.46 -1.48 -10.85
CA ILE A 73 3.80 -1.53 -10.24
C ILE A 73 4.85 -0.96 -11.21
N ALA A 74 4.80 -1.35 -12.48
CA ALA A 74 5.77 -0.91 -13.48
C ALA A 74 5.68 0.58 -13.84
N THR A 75 4.47 1.13 -13.93
CA THR A 75 4.22 2.47 -14.50
C THR A 75 3.79 3.54 -13.50
N GLN A 76 3.14 3.14 -12.41
CA GLN A 76 2.50 4.01 -11.42
C GLN A 76 2.64 3.40 -10.00
N PRO A 77 3.88 3.20 -9.49
CA PRO A 77 4.11 2.47 -8.24
C PRO A 77 3.43 3.10 -7.02
N ARG A 78 3.25 4.44 -7.00
CA ARG A 78 2.46 5.12 -5.97
C ARG A 78 1.01 4.63 -5.94
N LEU A 79 0.38 4.52 -7.11
CA LEU A 79 -0.99 4.03 -7.24
C LEU A 79 -1.06 2.54 -6.94
N ALA A 80 -0.06 1.75 -7.33
CA ALA A 80 0.01 0.32 -6.99
C ALA A 80 -0.02 0.10 -5.48
N LEU A 81 0.78 0.86 -4.72
CA LEU A 81 0.77 0.81 -3.25
C LEU A 81 -0.58 1.19 -2.65
N GLN A 82 -1.27 2.19 -3.22
CA GLN A 82 -2.61 2.60 -2.76
C GLN A 82 -3.68 1.54 -3.05
N ARG A 83 -3.51 0.76 -4.11
CA ARG A 83 -4.44 -0.31 -4.52
C ARG A 83 -4.05 -1.69 -4.00
N ALA A 84 -3.02 -1.77 -3.15
CA ALA A 84 -2.54 -3.02 -2.59
C ALA A 84 -3.62 -3.66 -1.71
N VAL A 85 -3.72 -4.99 -1.77
CA VAL A 85 -4.53 -5.77 -0.82
C VAL A 85 -4.04 -5.50 0.60
N PRO A 86 -4.92 -5.31 1.60
CA PRO A 86 -4.49 -5.07 2.98
C PRO A 86 -3.56 -6.16 3.51
N ARG A 87 -2.49 -5.76 4.21
CA ARG A 87 -1.46 -6.69 4.74
C ARG A 87 -2.02 -7.78 5.66
N LEU A 88 -3.11 -7.49 6.38
CA LEU A 88 -3.74 -8.43 7.30
C LEU A 88 -4.82 -9.31 6.66
N ALA A 89 -5.11 -9.14 5.37
CA ALA A 89 -6.09 -9.95 4.68
C ALA A 89 -5.64 -11.42 4.69
N ARG A 90 -6.40 -12.29 5.35
CA ARG A 90 -6.16 -13.73 5.42
C ARG A 90 -7.01 -14.42 4.36
N LEU A 91 -6.46 -14.53 3.16
CA LEU A 91 -7.11 -15.14 2.01
C LEU A 91 -6.62 -16.59 1.81
N PRO A 92 -7.46 -17.50 1.28
CA PRO A 92 -7.04 -18.85 0.90
C PRO A 92 -5.87 -18.84 -0.08
N GLU A 93 -5.03 -19.88 -0.04
CA GLU A 93 -3.84 -19.98 -0.89
C GLU A 93 -4.18 -19.94 -2.40
N SER A 94 -5.34 -20.50 -2.75
CA SER A 94 -5.88 -20.48 -4.12
C SER A 94 -6.02 -19.05 -4.69
N ILE A 95 -6.20 -18.06 -3.81
CA ILE A 95 -6.36 -16.64 -4.15
C ILE A 95 -5.05 -15.88 -3.93
N SER A 96 -4.39 -16.05 -2.78
CA SER A 96 -3.16 -15.30 -2.42
C SER A 96 -2.02 -15.50 -3.40
N GLN A 97 -1.90 -16.68 -4.02
CA GLN A 97 -0.91 -16.96 -5.06
C GLN A 97 -0.99 -16.01 -6.28
N HIS A 98 -2.13 -15.33 -6.47
CA HIS A 98 -2.34 -14.37 -7.56
C HIS A 98 -2.10 -12.91 -7.13
N LEU A 99 -1.82 -12.66 -5.86
CA LEU A 99 -1.73 -11.33 -5.28
C LEU A 99 -0.29 -10.92 -5.00
N GLU A 100 -0.09 -9.62 -4.87
CA GLU A 100 1.16 -9.04 -4.39
C GLU A 100 1.43 -9.42 -2.94
N GLN A 101 2.72 -9.57 -2.62
CA GLN A 101 3.18 -9.80 -1.25
C GLN A 101 3.70 -8.50 -0.66
N HIS A 102 3.26 -8.17 0.54
CA HIS A 102 3.84 -7.06 1.29
C HIS A 102 5.21 -7.47 1.84
N THR A 103 6.24 -6.68 1.56
CA THR A 103 7.61 -6.97 2.02
C THR A 103 8.24 -5.71 2.60
N GLU A 104 9.04 -5.88 3.64
CA GLU A 104 9.91 -4.85 4.20
C GLU A 104 11.26 -5.45 4.61
N GLY A 105 12.30 -4.63 4.67
CA GLY A 105 13.62 -5.05 5.12
C GLY A 105 14.72 -4.06 4.75
N LEU A 106 15.96 -4.47 5.00
CA LEU A 106 17.16 -3.75 4.57
C LEU A 106 17.64 -4.34 3.24
N ALA A 107 17.67 -3.52 2.20
CA ALA A 107 18.05 -3.94 0.86
C ALA A 107 19.44 -3.46 0.45
N GLU A 108 20.04 -4.22 -0.47
CA GLU A 108 21.14 -3.77 -1.30
C GLU A 108 20.55 -3.25 -2.61
N TYR A 109 20.67 -1.96 -2.87
CA TYR A 109 20.22 -1.31 -4.11
C TYR A 109 21.43 -0.96 -4.97
N THR A 110 21.47 -1.48 -6.18
CA THR A 110 22.57 -1.27 -7.11
C THR A 110 22.06 -0.57 -8.37
N VAL A 111 22.76 0.48 -8.77
CA VAL A 111 22.60 1.16 -10.06
C VAL A 111 23.87 0.92 -10.88
N THR A 112 23.72 0.23 -12.00
CA THR A 112 24.81 -0.02 -12.95
C THR A 112 24.57 0.80 -14.20
N VAL A 113 25.57 1.57 -14.62
CA VAL A 113 25.52 2.38 -15.84
C VAL A 113 26.58 1.90 -16.81
N ALA A 114 26.17 1.46 -17.99
CA ALA A 114 27.07 1.05 -19.07
C ALA A 114 26.89 2.00 -20.26
N CYS A 115 27.93 2.76 -20.60
CA CYS A 115 27.92 3.71 -21.71
C CYS A 115 28.84 3.25 -22.86
N GLY A 116 28.29 3.23 -24.08
CA GLY A 116 28.98 2.81 -25.30
C GLY A 116 28.66 3.70 -26.50
N GLY A 117 29.02 3.21 -27.69
CA GLY A 117 28.88 3.93 -28.96
C GLY A 117 29.95 5.00 -29.19
N MET A 118 29.95 5.62 -30.38
CA MET A 118 30.90 6.69 -30.71
C MET A 118 30.76 7.87 -29.72
N GLY A 119 31.83 8.15 -28.99
CA GLY A 119 31.85 9.18 -27.96
C GLY A 119 31.02 8.87 -26.71
N HIS A 120 30.74 7.60 -26.40
CA HIS A 120 29.99 7.16 -25.21
C HIS A 120 28.58 7.75 -25.07
N ARG A 121 27.91 8.05 -26.19
CA ARG A 121 26.61 8.74 -26.20
C ARG A 121 25.40 7.85 -25.90
N THR A 122 25.58 6.54 -25.86
CA THR A 122 24.48 5.60 -25.54
C THR A 122 24.74 4.94 -24.21
N CYS A 123 23.96 5.27 -23.18
CA CYS A 123 24.05 4.67 -21.86
C CYS A 123 22.82 3.80 -21.57
N GLN A 124 23.06 2.63 -20.97
CA GLN A 124 22.05 1.78 -20.38
C GLN A 124 22.16 1.86 -18.86
N VAL A 125 21.02 2.01 -18.17
CA VAL A 125 20.96 2.06 -16.71
C VAL A 125 20.15 0.88 -16.21
N GLU A 126 20.83 -0.03 -15.52
CA GLU A 126 20.21 -1.15 -14.84
C GLU A 126 20.07 -0.83 -13.35
N ARG A 127 18.92 -1.23 -12.79
CA ARG A 127 18.60 -1.06 -11.37
C ARG A 127 18.15 -2.38 -10.80
N THR A 128 18.84 -2.83 -9.76
CA THR A 128 18.53 -4.09 -9.05
C THR A 128 18.44 -3.84 -7.56
N LEU A 129 17.51 -4.56 -6.92
CA LEU A 129 17.29 -4.52 -5.48
C LEU A 129 17.39 -5.95 -4.93
N THR A 130 18.36 -6.20 -4.06
CA THR A 130 18.45 -7.47 -3.34
C THR A 130 17.82 -7.30 -1.96
N LEU A 131 16.77 -8.07 -1.67
CA LEU A 131 16.01 -8.02 -0.43
C LEU A 131 15.65 -9.45 0.00
N ASN A 132 15.94 -9.79 1.26
CA ASN A 132 15.66 -11.12 1.83
C ASN A 132 16.20 -12.29 0.97
N GLY A 133 17.34 -12.09 0.31
CA GLY A 133 17.97 -13.08 -0.57
C GLY A 133 17.40 -13.15 -2.00
N GLY A 134 16.29 -12.46 -2.29
CA GLY A 134 15.72 -12.34 -3.63
C GLY A 134 16.24 -11.12 -4.38
N VAL A 135 16.36 -11.22 -5.70
CA VAL A 135 16.68 -10.10 -6.60
C VAL A 135 15.39 -9.61 -7.25
N LEU A 136 15.14 -8.31 -7.13
CA LEU A 136 13.92 -7.64 -7.57
C LEU A 136 14.25 -6.47 -8.49
N THR A 137 13.34 -6.16 -9.40
CA THR A 137 13.34 -4.90 -10.15
C THR A 137 12.66 -3.82 -9.32
N PRO A 138 13.37 -2.79 -8.83
CA PRO A 138 12.76 -1.74 -8.03
C PRO A 138 11.96 -0.77 -8.90
N ARG A 139 10.76 -0.41 -8.43
CA ARG A 139 9.88 0.58 -9.05
C ARG A 139 9.68 1.74 -8.07
N TRP A 140 10.45 2.79 -8.31
CA TRP A 140 10.49 3.99 -7.48
C TRP A 140 9.49 5.06 -7.93
N PHE A 141 9.12 5.94 -7.02
CA PHE A 141 8.51 7.23 -7.30
C PHE A 141 9.02 8.26 -6.27
N GLY A 142 8.66 9.52 -6.45
CA GLY A 142 9.01 10.58 -5.50
C GLY A 142 10.52 10.80 -5.39
N ARG A 143 11.00 11.07 -4.17
CA ARG A 143 12.39 11.43 -3.88
C ARG A 143 13.35 10.29 -4.23
N ARG A 144 12.96 9.05 -3.96
CA ARG A 144 13.82 7.86 -4.17
C ARG A 144 14.01 7.48 -5.64
N ALA A 145 13.29 8.09 -6.58
CA ALA A 145 13.45 7.83 -8.02
C ALA A 145 14.87 8.16 -8.54
N HIS A 146 15.59 9.06 -7.87
CA HIS A 146 16.93 9.51 -8.24
C HIS A 146 18.04 8.96 -7.34
N LEU A 147 17.72 7.99 -6.47
CA LEU A 147 18.69 7.42 -5.56
C LEU A 147 19.78 6.65 -6.36
N GLY A 148 21.04 6.86 -5.99
CA GLY A 148 22.17 6.04 -6.44
C GLY A 148 22.25 4.73 -5.67
N SER A 149 23.30 3.92 -5.91
CA SER A 149 23.51 2.66 -5.21
C SER A 149 23.59 2.87 -3.69
N LYS A 150 22.92 2.01 -2.92
CA LYS A 150 22.83 2.04 -1.46
C LYS A 150 22.90 0.65 -0.85
N ARG A 151 23.51 0.55 0.32
CA ARG A 151 23.63 -0.65 1.15
C ARG A 151 22.89 -0.46 2.45
N GLY A 152 22.11 -1.47 2.84
CA GLY A 152 21.26 -1.39 4.02
C GLY A 152 20.15 -0.35 3.88
N LEU A 153 19.61 -0.18 2.67
CA LEU A 153 18.51 0.74 2.40
C LEU A 153 17.21 0.19 2.99
N PRO A 154 16.59 0.85 3.99
CA PRO A 154 15.29 0.43 4.47
C PRO A 154 14.25 0.63 3.38
N VAL A 155 13.63 -0.47 2.97
CA VAL A 155 12.58 -0.46 1.95
C VAL A 155 11.35 -1.18 2.49
N TYR A 156 10.19 -0.71 2.06
CA TYR A 156 8.94 -1.44 2.19
C TYR A 156 8.04 -1.18 1.00
N GLY A 157 7.15 -2.12 0.73
CA GLY A 157 6.22 -2.02 -0.38
C GLY A 157 5.59 -3.35 -0.74
N ILE A 158 5.26 -3.52 -2.01
CA ILE A 158 4.60 -4.71 -2.54
C ILE A 158 5.42 -5.34 -3.66
N VAL A 159 5.51 -6.67 -3.65
CA VAL A 159 6.23 -7.48 -4.63
C VAL A 159 5.25 -8.30 -5.45
N LEU A 160 5.36 -8.23 -6.78
CA LEU A 160 4.60 -9.06 -7.71
C LEU A 160 5.39 -9.24 -9.01
N GLY A 161 5.52 -10.48 -9.48
CA GLY A 161 6.21 -10.81 -10.73
C GLY A 161 7.67 -10.33 -10.79
N GLY A 162 8.41 -10.45 -9.69
CA GLY A 162 9.82 -10.03 -9.59
C GLY A 162 10.05 -8.51 -9.56
N GLN A 163 8.98 -7.72 -9.53
CA GLN A 163 9.04 -6.27 -9.38
C GLN A 163 8.59 -5.86 -7.99
N MET A 164 9.16 -4.77 -7.47
CA MET A 164 8.73 -4.19 -6.19
C MET A 164 8.33 -2.74 -6.40
N ALA A 165 7.06 -2.39 -6.13
CA ALA A 165 6.69 -0.99 -5.93
C ALA A 165 7.12 -0.60 -4.51
N ILE A 166 8.00 0.40 -4.40
CA ILE A 166 8.66 0.75 -3.14
C ILE A 166 8.17 2.12 -2.69
N ALA A 167 7.81 2.25 -1.42
CA ALA A 167 7.39 3.51 -0.84
C ALA A 167 8.51 4.56 -0.85
N ASP A 168 8.13 5.84 -0.95
CA ASP A 168 9.08 6.96 -0.93
C ASP A 168 9.63 7.22 0.49
N GLU A 169 8.93 6.72 1.49
CA GLU A 169 9.21 6.80 2.91
C GLU A 169 10.15 5.67 3.39
N PRO A 170 11.12 5.96 4.29
CA PRO A 170 11.97 4.93 4.88
C PRO A 170 11.26 3.98 5.85
N ALA A 171 10.54 4.53 6.84
CA ALA A 171 9.75 3.73 7.76
C ALA A 171 8.27 3.74 7.35
N ARG A 172 7.63 2.59 7.55
CA ARG A 172 6.21 2.34 7.26
C ARG A 172 5.37 2.62 8.49
N GLU A 173 4.32 3.42 8.37
CA GLU A 173 3.34 3.53 9.44
C GLU A 173 2.45 2.28 9.50
N LEU A 174 2.19 1.80 10.73
CA LEU A 174 1.25 0.71 10.95
C LEU A 174 -0.19 1.20 10.80
N SER A 175 -0.99 0.43 10.06
CA SER A 175 -2.42 0.67 9.96
C SER A 175 -3.13 0.51 11.31
N ALA A 176 -4.33 1.07 11.44
CA ALA A 176 -5.17 0.92 12.63
C ALA A 176 -5.44 -0.56 12.96
N ALA A 177 -5.72 -1.39 11.94
CA ALA A 177 -5.96 -2.82 12.11
C ALA A 177 -4.71 -3.56 12.63
N GLU A 178 -3.52 -3.22 12.14
CA GLU A 178 -2.26 -3.75 12.68
C GLU A 178 -2.06 -3.37 14.15
N LYS A 179 -2.34 -2.11 14.51
CA LYS A 179 -2.27 -1.66 15.91
C LYS A 179 -3.24 -2.44 16.80
N THR A 180 -4.49 -2.63 16.37
CA THR A 180 -5.48 -3.42 17.10
C THR A 180 -5.02 -4.85 17.34
N VAL A 181 -4.52 -5.54 16.31
CA VAL A 181 -4.01 -6.93 16.44
C VAL A 181 -2.82 -7.01 17.42
N LEU A 182 -2.04 -5.94 17.54
CA LEU A 182 -0.87 -5.85 18.41
C LEU A 182 -1.19 -5.33 19.82
N GLY A 183 -2.45 -4.98 20.12
CA GLY A 183 -2.84 -4.38 21.41
C GLY A 183 -2.27 -2.97 21.63
N LEU A 184 -1.94 -2.25 20.56
CA LEU A 184 -1.43 -0.88 20.61
C LEU A 184 -2.59 0.12 20.54
N ALA A 185 -2.42 1.28 21.17
CA ALA A 185 -3.48 2.30 21.18
C ALA A 185 -3.70 2.88 19.77
N ALA A 186 -4.96 3.18 19.43
CA ALA A 186 -5.32 3.60 18.09
C ALA A 186 -4.72 4.98 17.71
N ASP A 187 -4.50 5.84 18.70
CA ASP A 187 -3.91 7.18 18.58
C ASP A 187 -2.37 7.17 18.60
N GLN A 188 -1.73 6.08 19.02
CA GLN A 188 -0.28 5.95 18.97
C GLN A 188 0.23 5.95 17.52
N THR A 189 1.30 6.71 17.29
CA THR A 189 2.06 6.67 16.04
C THR A 189 3.10 5.56 16.15
N VAL A 190 3.03 4.58 15.25
CA VAL A 190 3.91 3.41 15.26
C VAL A 190 4.49 3.23 13.87
N LEU A 191 5.81 3.37 13.77
CA LEU A 191 6.54 3.24 12.51
C LEU A 191 7.40 1.96 12.53
N SER A 192 7.36 1.20 11.45
CA SER A 192 8.19 0.02 11.19
C SER A 192 9.33 0.38 10.26
N LEU A 193 10.56 0.12 10.69
CA LEU A 193 11.76 0.28 9.88
C LEU A 193 12.39 -1.10 9.69
N ALA A 194 12.23 -1.67 8.50
CA ALA A 194 12.72 -3.01 8.18
C ALA A 194 12.26 -4.08 9.20
N GLY A 195 10.99 -4.01 9.62
CA GLY A 195 10.39 -4.92 10.60
C GLY A 195 10.56 -4.50 12.06
N GLU A 196 11.47 -3.59 12.39
CA GLU A 196 11.59 -3.06 13.75
C GLU A 196 10.59 -1.94 13.99
N ARG A 197 9.73 -2.12 15.00
CA ARG A 197 8.69 -1.16 15.34
C ARG A 197 9.18 -0.18 16.38
N ARG A 198 8.90 1.11 16.13
CA ARG A 198 9.13 2.20 17.07
C ARG A 198 7.84 2.97 17.31
N THR A 199 7.53 3.20 18.57
CA THR A 199 6.37 3.98 19.03
C THR A 199 6.78 5.43 19.27
N PHE A 200 5.86 6.35 18.99
CA PHE A 200 6.04 7.78 19.21
C PHE A 200 4.83 8.36 19.92
N ASP A 201 5.08 9.24 20.90
CA ASP A 201 4.04 9.88 21.70
C ASP A 201 3.19 10.86 20.88
N THR A 202 3.76 11.40 19.78
CA THR A 202 3.06 12.30 18.87
C THR A 202 3.36 11.97 17.40
N PRO A 203 2.41 12.25 16.49
CA PRO A 203 2.66 12.15 15.04
C PRO A 203 3.85 13.03 14.58
N ALA A 204 4.02 14.20 15.19
CA ALA A 204 5.13 15.11 14.88
C ALA A 204 6.50 14.48 15.18
N ALA A 205 6.64 13.82 16.33
CA ALA A 205 7.89 13.12 16.67
C ALA A 205 8.21 11.97 15.70
N GLY A 206 7.18 11.25 15.23
CA GLY A 206 7.33 10.23 14.19
C GLY A 206 7.80 10.83 12.86
N ALA A 207 7.20 11.96 12.44
CA ALA A 207 7.59 12.68 11.24
C ALA A 207 9.03 13.22 11.32
N ASP A 208 9.47 13.70 12.49
CA ASP A 208 10.84 14.18 12.72
C ASP A 208 11.86 13.05 12.59
N TRP A 209 11.53 11.88 13.12
CA TRP A 209 12.34 10.69 12.92
C TRP A 209 12.39 10.27 11.45
N GLN A 210 11.25 10.28 10.75
CA GLN A 210 11.19 10.02 9.31
C GLN A 210 12.10 10.96 8.51
N ARG A 211 12.08 12.26 8.83
CA ARG A 211 12.96 13.27 8.20
C ARG A 211 14.44 12.97 8.44
N THR A 212 14.80 12.50 9.63
CA THR A 212 16.16 12.07 9.95
C THR A 212 16.60 10.87 9.09
N LEU A 213 15.71 9.88 8.90
CA LEU A 213 15.98 8.73 8.03
C LEU A 213 16.15 9.15 6.56
N ILE A 214 15.27 10.02 6.07
CA ILE A 214 15.37 10.56 4.69
C ILE A 214 16.70 11.28 4.51
N ALA A 215 17.11 12.13 5.46
CA ALA A 215 18.39 12.83 5.38
C ALA A 215 19.58 11.86 5.33
N ALA A 216 19.55 10.78 6.10
CA ALA A 216 20.60 9.75 6.08
C ALA A 216 20.70 9.02 4.73
N GLU A 217 19.57 8.80 4.05
CA GLU A 217 19.56 8.19 2.71
C GLU A 217 20.15 9.08 1.63
N GLN A 218 19.97 10.40 1.75
CA GLN A 218 20.44 11.38 0.76
C GLN A 218 21.94 11.68 0.87
N VAL A 219 22.61 11.25 1.94
CA VAL A 219 24.07 11.39 2.08
C VAL A 219 24.76 10.69 0.89
N PRO A 220 25.68 11.33 0.16
CA PRO A 220 26.39 10.70 -0.94
C PRO A 220 27.16 9.44 -0.51
N GLY A 221 27.28 8.48 -1.42
CA GLY A 221 27.97 7.21 -1.19
C GLY A 221 27.03 6.06 -0.83
N PRO A 222 27.56 4.82 -0.83
CA PRO A 222 26.73 3.63 -0.81
C PRO A 222 26.26 3.25 0.60
N ALA A 223 26.94 3.66 1.68
CA ALA A 223 26.54 3.28 3.03
C ALA A 223 25.42 4.19 3.55
N ILE A 224 24.40 3.59 4.17
CA ILE A 224 23.41 4.33 4.95
C ILE A 224 23.74 4.14 6.42
N HIS A 225 24.18 5.23 7.04
CA HIS A 225 24.51 5.26 8.46
C HIS A 225 23.28 5.65 9.27
N LEU A 226 22.37 4.69 9.45
CA LEU A 226 21.34 4.84 10.48
C LEU A 226 22.02 4.61 11.83
N ARG A 227 21.92 5.58 12.76
CA ARG A 227 22.32 5.32 14.15
C ARG A 227 21.64 4.01 14.58
N PRO A 228 22.37 3.06 15.18
CA PRO A 228 21.96 1.68 15.21
C PRO A 228 20.57 1.55 15.80
N VAL A 229 19.63 1.18 14.93
CA VAL A 229 18.55 0.26 15.26
C VAL A 229 19.23 -0.87 16.04
N ALA A 230 18.96 -0.94 17.35
CA ALA A 230 19.69 -1.86 18.22
C ALA A 230 19.56 -3.25 17.61
N LYS A 231 20.69 -3.89 17.27
CA LYS A 231 20.68 -5.28 16.78
C LYS A 231 20.04 -6.14 17.88
N GLN A 232 18.73 -6.37 17.82
CA GLN A 232 18.11 -7.34 18.69
C GLN A 232 18.67 -8.70 18.30
N LYS A 233 19.21 -9.38 19.32
CA LYS A 233 19.71 -10.74 19.24
C LYS A 233 18.68 -11.60 18.49
N PRO A 234 19.08 -12.41 17.48
CA PRO A 234 18.14 -13.33 16.87
C PRO A 234 17.46 -14.17 17.96
N PRO A 235 16.13 -14.40 17.89
CA PRO A 235 15.45 -15.25 18.85
C PRO A 235 16.17 -16.60 18.88
N VAL A 236 16.40 -17.08 20.10
CA VAL A 236 17.18 -18.28 20.41
C VAL A 236 16.77 -19.44 19.49
N ALA A 237 17.76 -20.05 18.85
CA ALA A 237 17.58 -21.29 18.09
C ALA A 237 16.95 -22.34 19.01
N TRP A 238 15.83 -22.90 18.57
CA TRP A 238 15.11 -23.94 19.30
C TRP A 238 15.98 -25.18 19.26
N THR A 239 16.79 -25.38 20.29
CA THR A 239 17.47 -26.65 20.51
C THR A 239 16.44 -27.63 21.04
N THR A 240 16.09 -28.60 20.20
CA THR A 240 15.40 -29.83 20.57
C THR A 240 16.22 -30.53 21.66
N GLY A 241 15.67 -30.58 22.88
CA GLY A 241 16.15 -31.46 23.93
C GLY A 241 15.90 -32.92 23.54
N LYS A 242 16.91 -33.76 23.80
CA LYS A 242 16.75 -35.21 23.86
C LYS A 242 15.98 -35.61 25.12
#